data_AF-A0A5M3MKR7-F1
#
_entry.id   AF-A0A5M3MKR7-F1
#
_cell.length_a   1.000
_cell.length_b   1.000
_cell.length_c   1.000
_cell.angle_alpha   90.00
_cell.angle_beta   90.00
_cell.angle_gamma   90.00
#
_symmetry.space_group_name_H-M   'P 1'
#
loop_
_entity.id
_entity.type
_entity.pdbx_description
1 polymer ?
#
loop_
_entity_poly.entity_id
_entity_poly.type
_entity_poly.pdbx_seq_one_letter_code
_entity_poly.pdbx_strand_id
1 'polypeptide(L)'
;MKLSILSSASQVYCTMRSISDLCNLTSLEINFVVLGRDAAVPQAMAAVADALSNSPIRNIGVFWSESYCPGLLPFDALRPWFRFRALEVLSLEQCPHPSFDDAMIAELARAFPGLHVLCMYWERPLWISIGAEWDTNVTFQGLSALLRHCPKLKKLTLAVDVTEGMNPNIESSLGGIFQTELTTWEVRDSLISRIDIKYVARTLSPTKKQ
;
A
#
# COMPACT_ATOMS: atom_id res chain seq x y z
N MET A 1 -11.59 -8.37 17.80
CA MET A 1 -11.43 -9.79 17.37
C MET A 1 -10.48 -9.84 16.17
N LYS A 2 -9.67 -10.90 16.01
CA LYS A 2 -8.80 -11.12 14.84
C LYS A 2 -9.26 -12.34 14.06
N LEU A 3 -9.25 -12.24 12.73
CA LEU A 3 -9.51 -13.33 11.79
C LEU A 3 -8.28 -13.47 10.88
N SER A 4 -7.79 -14.70 10.68
CA SER A 4 -6.74 -15.01 9.72
C SER A 4 -7.25 -16.13 8.80
N ILE A 5 -7.08 -15.94 7.49
CA ILE A 5 -7.53 -16.87 6.46
C ILE A 5 -6.34 -17.23 5.58
N LEU A 6 -6.11 -18.53 5.40
CA LEU A 6 -5.10 -19.07 4.48
C LEU A 6 -5.83 -19.90 3.42
N SER A 7 -6.03 -19.34 2.22
CA SER A 7 -6.87 -19.96 1.19
C SER A 7 -6.62 -19.36 -0.20
N SER A 8 -7.14 -19.99 -1.25
CA SER A 8 -7.17 -19.35 -2.58
C SER A 8 -8.16 -18.17 -2.61
N ALA A 9 -8.04 -17.30 -3.61
CA ALA A 9 -8.92 -16.13 -3.71
C ALA A 9 -10.39 -16.53 -3.89
N SER A 10 -10.65 -17.56 -4.70
CA SER A 10 -11.98 -18.12 -4.89
C SER A 10 -12.58 -18.65 -3.58
N GLN A 11 -11.78 -19.28 -2.72
CA GLN A 11 -12.22 -19.76 -1.41
C GLN A 11 -12.48 -18.62 -0.43
N VAL A 12 -11.62 -17.59 -0.41
CA VAL A 12 -11.85 -16.37 0.38
C VAL A 12 -13.16 -15.71 -0.04
N TYR A 13 -13.40 -15.56 -1.34
CA TYR A 13 -14.66 -15.04 -1.87
C TYR A 13 -15.89 -15.82 -1.36
N CYS A 14 -15.90 -17.14 -1.51
CA CYS A 14 -17.01 -17.98 -1.05
C CYS A 14 -17.20 -17.89 0.47
N THR A 15 -16.10 -17.88 1.22
CA THR A 15 -16.11 -17.81 2.68
C THR A 15 -16.68 -16.48 3.16
N MET A 16 -16.19 -15.36 2.63
CA MET A 16 -16.66 -14.03 3.02
C MET A 16 -18.12 -13.77 2.65
N ARG A 17 -18.63 -14.39 1.58
CA ARG A 17 -20.07 -14.34 1.26
C ARG A 17 -20.95 -15.15 2.20
N SER A 18 -20.39 -16.16 2.87
CA SER A 18 -21.12 -17.08 3.74
C SER A 18 -21.06 -16.66 5.21
N ILE A 19 -20.00 -15.95 5.60
CA ILE A 19 -19.89 -15.39 6.95
C ILE A 19 -20.90 -14.26 7.09
N SER A 20 -21.82 -14.41 8.04
CA SER A 20 -22.63 -13.32 8.55
C SER A 20 -22.06 -12.90 9.90
N ASP A 21 -22.12 -11.60 10.18
CA ASP A 21 -21.76 -10.99 11.46
C ASP A 21 -20.26 -10.92 11.80
N LEU A 22 -19.56 -9.93 11.22
CA LEU A 22 -18.19 -9.53 11.58
C LEU A 22 -18.16 -8.19 12.34
N CYS A 23 -19.25 -7.81 13.02
CA CYS A 23 -19.40 -6.49 13.64
C CYS A 23 -18.40 -6.18 14.77
N ASN A 24 -17.72 -7.20 15.31
CA ASN A 24 -16.69 -7.04 16.35
C ASN A 24 -15.26 -7.30 15.83
N LEU A 25 -15.10 -7.55 14.53
CA LEU A 25 -13.80 -7.76 13.93
C LEU A 25 -13.02 -6.44 13.90
N THR A 26 -11.77 -6.46 14.32
CA THR A 26 -10.89 -5.27 14.34
C THR A 26 -9.62 -5.50 13.55
N SER A 27 -9.28 -6.77 13.27
CA SER A 27 -8.12 -7.16 12.48
C SER A 27 -8.46 -8.33 11.56
N LEU A 28 -8.10 -8.20 10.28
CA LEU A 28 -8.20 -9.24 9.28
C LEU A 28 -6.83 -9.48 8.65
N GLU A 29 -6.50 -10.74 8.46
CA GLU A 29 -5.31 -11.20 7.77
C GLU A 29 -5.73 -12.22 6.71
N ILE A 30 -5.32 -12.02 5.46
CA ILE A 30 -5.60 -12.94 4.35
C ILE A 30 -4.26 -13.33 3.75
N ASN A 31 -3.99 -14.62 3.68
CA ASN A 31 -2.86 -15.17 2.97
C ASN A 31 -3.39 -15.98 1.78
N PHE A 32 -3.24 -15.39 0.59
CA PHE A 32 -3.62 -16.02 -0.65
C PHE A 32 -2.57 -17.06 -1.06
N VAL A 33 -3.02 -18.32 -1.08
CA VAL A 33 -2.23 -19.47 -1.56
C VAL A 33 -2.73 -19.93 -2.92
N VAL A 34 -1.86 -20.60 -3.68
CA VAL A 34 -2.19 -21.22 -4.97
C VAL A 34 -2.71 -20.16 -5.96
N LEU A 35 -1.83 -19.22 -6.33
CA LEU A 35 -2.20 -18.07 -7.19
C LEU A 35 -2.31 -18.45 -8.67
N GLY A 36 -1.78 -19.62 -9.06
CA GLY A 36 -1.81 -20.12 -10.43
C GLY A 36 -3.24 -20.23 -11.01
N ARG A 37 -3.62 -19.22 -11.81
CA ARG A 37 -4.90 -19.04 -12.52
C ARG A 37 -6.08 -18.51 -11.69
N ASP A 38 -5.91 -18.15 -10.43
CA ASP A 38 -7.02 -17.64 -9.61
C ASP A 38 -7.25 -16.13 -9.88
N ALA A 39 -8.05 -15.84 -10.90
CA ALA A 39 -8.44 -14.47 -11.25
C ALA A 39 -9.51 -13.88 -10.31
N ALA A 40 -9.87 -14.57 -9.22
CA ALA A 40 -10.93 -14.14 -8.30
C ALA A 40 -10.45 -13.12 -7.24
N VAL A 41 -9.20 -12.66 -7.27
CA VAL A 41 -8.67 -11.70 -6.29
C VAL A 41 -9.55 -10.44 -6.19
N PRO A 42 -9.92 -9.74 -7.28
CA PRO A 42 -10.81 -8.58 -7.17
C PRO A 42 -12.15 -8.89 -6.51
N GLN A 43 -12.76 -10.03 -6.84
CA GLN A 43 -14.04 -10.49 -6.29
C GLN A 43 -13.90 -10.82 -4.80
N ALA A 44 -12.80 -11.47 -4.41
CA ALA A 44 -12.49 -11.76 -3.02
C ALA A 44 -12.33 -10.47 -2.21
N MET A 45 -11.59 -9.49 -2.72
CA MET A 45 -11.40 -8.18 -2.07
C MET A 45 -12.72 -7.44 -1.90
N ALA A 46 -13.59 -7.45 -2.91
CA ALA A 46 -14.93 -6.87 -2.83
C ALA A 46 -15.81 -7.60 -1.80
N ALA A 47 -15.81 -8.94 -1.79
CA ALA A 47 -16.58 -9.72 -0.82
C ALA A 47 -16.10 -9.50 0.62
N VAL A 48 -14.79 -9.38 0.84
CA VAL A 48 -14.21 -8.97 2.13
C VAL A 48 -14.76 -7.59 2.53
N ALA A 49 -14.78 -6.63 1.60
CA ALA A 49 -15.26 -5.29 1.87
C ALA A 49 -16.72 -5.27 2.35
N ASP A 50 -17.56 -6.08 1.71
CA ASP A 50 -18.98 -6.16 2.02
C ASP A 50 -19.23 -6.90 3.33
N ALA A 51 -18.51 -8.00 3.58
CA ALA A 51 -18.57 -8.74 4.85
C ALA A 51 -18.14 -7.89 6.05
N LEU A 52 -17.19 -6.96 5.85
CA LEU A 52 -16.69 -6.04 6.87
C LEU A 52 -17.44 -4.69 6.92
N SER A 53 -18.53 -4.51 6.16
CA SER A 53 -19.22 -3.21 6.05
C SER A 53 -19.62 -2.57 7.40
N ASN A 54 -19.99 -3.38 8.38
CA ASN A 54 -20.35 -2.94 9.73
C ASN A 54 -19.25 -3.19 10.79
N SER A 55 -18.07 -3.61 10.36
CA SER A 55 -16.95 -3.95 11.23
C SER A 55 -16.16 -2.69 11.62
N PRO A 56 -15.73 -2.54 12.89
CA PRO A 56 -14.80 -1.50 13.33
C PRO A 56 -13.36 -1.87 12.95
N ILE A 57 -13.16 -2.32 11.70
CA ILE A 57 -11.88 -2.83 11.22
C ILE A 57 -10.83 -1.72 11.27
N ARG A 58 -9.67 -2.03 11.86
CA ARG A 58 -8.51 -1.12 11.99
C ARG A 58 -7.28 -1.66 11.28
N ASN A 59 -7.19 -2.99 11.15
CA ASN A 59 -6.02 -3.64 10.58
C ASN A 59 -6.43 -4.60 9.48
N ILE A 60 -5.90 -4.41 8.28
CA ILE A 60 -6.06 -5.34 7.16
C ILE A 60 -4.67 -5.70 6.65
N GLY A 61 -4.35 -6.98 6.65
CA GLY A 61 -3.15 -7.55 6.05
C GLY A 61 -3.51 -8.52 4.94
N VAL A 62 -2.86 -8.39 3.80
CA VAL A 62 -2.96 -9.33 2.68
C VAL A 62 -1.56 -9.76 2.28
N PHE A 63 -1.38 -11.07 2.15
CA PHE A 63 -0.12 -11.73 1.87
C PHE A 63 -0.32 -12.64 0.67
N TRP A 64 0.67 -12.71 -0.21
CA TRP A 64 0.63 -13.55 -1.41
C TRP A 64 1.79 -14.54 -1.37
N SER A 65 1.51 -15.84 -1.49
CA SER A 65 2.56 -16.87 -1.41
C SER A 65 3.50 -16.91 -2.61
N GLU A 66 3.12 -16.30 -3.74
CA GLU A 66 3.92 -16.23 -4.96
C GLU A 66 4.02 -14.76 -5.40
N SER A 67 5.24 -14.27 -5.57
CA SER A 67 5.51 -12.83 -5.77
C SER A 67 5.33 -12.35 -7.22
N TYR A 68 5.23 -13.24 -8.21
CA TYR A 68 5.20 -12.85 -9.62
C TYR A 68 3.95 -13.33 -10.38
N CYS A 69 2.88 -12.52 -10.31
CA CYS A 69 1.67 -12.67 -11.12
C CYS A 69 1.18 -11.28 -11.59
N PRO A 70 1.77 -10.68 -12.64
CA PRO A 70 1.41 -9.33 -13.09
C PRO A 70 -0.10 -9.19 -13.33
N GLY A 71 -0.69 -8.09 -12.86
CA GLY A 71 -2.12 -7.80 -13.04
C GLY A 71 -3.08 -8.56 -12.12
N LEU A 72 -2.58 -9.43 -11.23
CA LEU A 72 -3.42 -10.18 -10.29
C LEU A 72 -4.11 -9.27 -9.25
N LEU A 73 -3.45 -8.17 -8.84
CA LEU A 73 -4.03 -7.14 -7.99
C LEU A 73 -4.12 -5.80 -8.74
N PRO A 74 -5.18 -5.56 -9.54
CA PRO A 74 -5.42 -4.24 -10.08
C PRO A 74 -5.75 -3.26 -8.95
N PHE A 75 -5.35 -2.00 -9.07
CA PHE A 75 -5.60 -0.99 -8.03
C PHE A 75 -7.10 -0.86 -7.68
N ASP A 76 -7.97 -1.00 -8.68
CA ASP A 76 -9.43 -0.95 -8.52
C ASP A 76 -9.97 -2.00 -7.54
N ALA A 77 -9.26 -3.12 -7.33
CA ALA A 77 -9.63 -4.13 -6.34
C ALA A 77 -9.51 -3.62 -4.89
N LEU A 78 -8.74 -2.55 -4.64
CA LEU A 78 -8.62 -1.92 -3.32
C LEU A 78 -9.75 -0.92 -3.02
N ARG A 79 -10.37 -0.33 -4.05
CA ARG A 79 -11.39 0.71 -3.88
C ARG A 79 -12.56 0.32 -2.98
N PRO A 80 -13.08 -0.94 -2.98
CA PRO A 80 -14.11 -1.35 -2.04
C PRO A 80 -13.73 -1.08 -0.57
N TRP A 81 -12.44 -1.12 -0.23
CA TRP A 81 -11.93 -0.92 1.13
C TRP A 81 -11.81 0.54 1.53
N PHE A 82 -11.91 1.49 0.59
CA PHE A 82 -11.76 2.92 0.87
C PHE A 82 -12.86 3.49 1.79
N ARG A 83 -13.92 2.70 2.02
CA ARG A 83 -14.96 2.98 3.02
C ARG A 83 -14.46 2.85 4.46
N PHE A 84 -13.38 2.12 4.72
CA PHE A 84 -12.83 1.88 6.06
C PHE A 84 -12.01 3.06 6.59
N ARG A 85 -12.68 4.17 6.91
CA ARG A 85 -12.03 5.41 7.36
C ARG A 85 -11.26 5.28 8.68
N ALA A 86 -11.58 4.27 9.49
CA ALA A 86 -10.91 3.98 10.76
C ALA A 86 -9.68 3.04 10.61
N LEU A 87 -9.28 2.70 9.38
CA LEU A 87 -8.14 1.84 9.13
C LEU A 87 -6.84 2.53 9.58
N GLU A 88 -6.08 1.83 10.41
CA GLU A 88 -4.81 2.26 11.00
C GLU A 88 -3.63 1.50 10.38
N VAL A 89 -3.84 0.24 10.00
CA VAL A 89 -2.81 -0.62 9.41
C VAL A 89 -3.33 -1.22 8.11
N LEU A 90 -2.62 -0.95 7.02
CA LEU A 90 -2.80 -1.62 5.73
C LEU A 90 -1.48 -2.28 5.34
N SER A 91 -1.48 -3.60 5.25
CA SER A 91 -0.34 -4.40 4.78
C SER A 91 -0.71 -5.14 3.51
N LEU A 92 0.01 -4.91 2.42
CA LEU A 92 -0.04 -5.64 1.16
C LEU A 92 1.38 -6.18 0.91
N GLU A 93 1.65 -7.41 1.36
CA GLU A 93 3.00 -7.98 1.42
C GLU A 93 3.19 -9.07 0.38
N GLN A 94 4.34 -9.04 -0.31
CA GLN A 94 4.62 -9.94 -1.44
C GLN A 94 3.58 -9.78 -2.56
N CYS A 95 2.95 -8.60 -2.63
CA CYS A 95 1.92 -8.36 -3.63
C CYS A 95 2.52 -8.46 -5.04
N PRO A 96 1.77 -8.97 -6.01
CA PRO A 96 2.19 -8.94 -7.41
C PRO A 96 2.48 -7.51 -7.82
N HIS A 97 3.55 -7.28 -8.61
CA HIS A 97 4.02 -5.94 -8.97
C HIS A 97 2.85 -5.03 -9.37
N PRO A 98 2.48 -4.05 -8.52
CA PRO A 98 1.35 -3.21 -8.80
C PRO A 98 1.77 -2.11 -9.77
N SER A 99 0.95 -1.84 -10.79
CA SER A 99 1.15 -0.69 -11.69
C SER A 99 0.72 0.63 -11.02
N PHE A 100 1.02 0.81 -9.73
CA PHE A 100 0.58 1.97 -8.97
C PHE A 100 1.41 3.19 -9.33
N ASP A 101 0.73 4.30 -9.58
CA ASP A 101 1.32 5.61 -9.86
C ASP A 101 1.01 6.61 -8.71
N ASP A 102 1.51 7.82 -8.86
CA ASP A 102 1.31 8.89 -7.87
C ASP A 102 -0.17 9.22 -7.62
N ALA A 103 -1.01 9.16 -8.66
CA ALA A 103 -2.43 9.48 -8.56
C ALA A 103 -3.17 8.40 -7.74
N MET A 104 -2.84 7.14 -7.95
CA MET A 104 -3.36 6.00 -7.21
C MET A 104 -2.93 6.06 -5.73
N ILE A 105 -1.66 6.36 -5.45
CA ILE A 105 -1.18 6.52 -4.07
C ILE A 105 -1.90 7.70 -3.38
N ALA A 106 -2.09 8.82 -4.08
CA ALA A 106 -2.84 9.96 -3.54
C ALA A 106 -4.34 9.63 -3.32
N GLU A 107 -4.95 8.80 -4.16
CA GLU A 107 -6.31 8.29 -3.96
C GLU A 107 -6.39 7.43 -2.68
N LEU A 108 -5.47 6.47 -2.53
CA LEU A 108 -5.37 5.59 -1.37
C LEU A 108 -5.14 6.39 -0.07
N ALA A 109 -4.24 7.36 -0.09
CA ALA A 109 -3.95 8.20 1.07
C ALA A 109 -5.16 9.02 1.52
N ARG A 110 -5.93 9.57 0.57
CA ARG A 110 -7.20 10.26 0.87
C ARG A 110 -8.28 9.33 1.38
N ALA A 111 -8.25 8.05 1.01
CA ALA A 111 -9.17 7.05 1.54
C ALA A 111 -8.89 6.74 3.02
N PHE A 112 -7.61 6.71 3.42
CA PHE A 112 -7.17 6.29 4.75
C PHE A 112 -6.39 7.38 5.52
N PRO A 113 -7.05 8.50 5.90
CA PRO A 113 -6.37 9.61 6.58
C PRO A 113 -5.87 9.25 8.00
N GLY A 114 -6.40 8.17 8.59
CA GLY A 114 -6.04 7.68 9.92
C GLY A 114 -4.88 6.68 9.94
N LEU A 115 -4.24 6.41 8.79
CA LEU A 115 -3.25 5.35 8.67
C LEU A 115 -1.99 5.63 9.50
N HIS A 116 -1.57 4.63 10.28
CA HIS A 116 -0.35 4.61 11.09
C HIS A 116 0.75 3.76 10.44
N VAL A 117 0.35 2.69 9.76
CA VAL A 117 1.27 1.77 9.09
C VAL A 117 0.75 1.50 7.68
N LEU A 118 1.58 1.82 6.69
CA LEU A 118 1.42 1.35 5.33
C LEU A 118 2.58 0.44 5.00
N CYS A 119 2.28 -0.80 4.67
CA CYS A 119 3.26 -1.71 4.09
C CYS A 119 2.75 -2.14 2.72
N MET A 120 3.48 -1.75 1.69
CA MET A 120 3.25 -2.16 0.31
C MET A 120 4.59 -2.62 -0.25
N TYR A 121 4.74 -3.94 -0.31
CA TYR A 121 5.96 -4.57 -0.74
C TYR A 121 5.63 -5.60 -1.82
N TRP A 122 6.34 -5.47 -2.94
CA TRP A 122 6.43 -6.48 -3.98
C TRP A 122 7.90 -6.82 -4.16
N GLU A 123 8.17 -8.06 -4.55
CA GLU A 123 9.53 -8.50 -4.81
C GLU A 123 9.80 -8.34 -6.31
N ARG A 124 10.81 -7.53 -6.67
CA ARG A 124 11.23 -7.46 -8.06
C ARG A 124 11.82 -8.83 -8.48
N PRO A 125 11.35 -9.44 -9.57
CA PRO A 125 11.96 -10.66 -10.07
C PRO A 125 13.43 -10.45 -10.42
N LEU A 126 14.28 -11.42 -10.07
CA LEU A 126 15.73 -11.33 -10.28
C LEU A 126 16.16 -11.19 -11.74
N TRP A 127 15.27 -11.53 -12.70
CA TRP A 127 15.53 -11.41 -14.13
C TRP A 127 15.14 -10.04 -14.72
N ILE A 128 14.52 -9.15 -13.95
CA ILE A 128 14.19 -7.79 -14.38
C ILE A 128 15.32 -6.85 -13.96
N SER A 129 15.86 -6.10 -14.93
CA SER A 129 16.89 -5.09 -14.67
C SER A 129 16.31 -3.86 -13.96
N ILE A 130 17.14 -3.24 -13.12
CA ILE A 130 16.83 -1.94 -12.50
C ILE A 130 16.61 -0.90 -13.60
N GLY A 131 15.55 -0.09 -13.49
CA GLY A 131 15.12 0.92 -14.43
C GLY A 131 14.25 0.41 -15.59
N ALA A 132 13.79 -0.84 -15.55
CA ALA A 132 12.87 -1.38 -16.56
C ALA A 132 11.43 -0.87 -16.35
N GLU A 133 10.57 -1.03 -17.36
CA GLU A 133 9.14 -0.66 -17.33
C GLU A 133 8.32 -1.34 -16.21
N TRP A 134 8.93 -2.28 -15.48
CA TRP A 134 8.35 -3.04 -14.37
C TRP A 134 8.97 -2.68 -13.02
N ASP A 135 9.52 -1.48 -12.87
CA ASP A 135 9.83 -0.87 -11.57
C ASP A 135 8.65 0.00 -11.09
N THR A 136 8.82 0.64 -9.92
CA THR A 136 7.81 1.53 -9.33
C THR A 136 7.53 2.74 -10.21
N ASN A 137 6.24 3.04 -10.45
CA ASN A 137 5.82 4.31 -11.06
C ASN A 137 5.47 5.36 -10.00
N VAL A 138 5.64 5.04 -8.72
CA VAL A 138 5.43 5.99 -7.63
C VAL A 138 6.68 6.83 -7.51
N THR A 139 6.54 8.13 -7.70
CA THR A 139 7.63 9.08 -7.58
C THR A 139 7.65 9.75 -6.21
N PHE A 140 8.51 10.74 -6.05
CA PHE A 140 8.50 11.61 -4.88
C PHE A 140 7.15 12.36 -4.70
N GLN A 141 6.40 12.61 -5.79
CA GLN A 141 5.10 13.27 -5.71
C GLN A 141 4.06 12.40 -5.01
N GLY A 142 4.00 11.10 -5.34
CA GLY A 142 3.12 10.13 -4.67
C GLY A 142 3.46 9.97 -3.20
N LEU A 143 4.75 9.89 -2.86
CA LEU A 143 5.22 9.88 -1.46
C LEU A 143 4.78 11.15 -0.71
N SER A 144 4.96 12.31 -1.33
CA SER A 144 4.55 13.59 -0.73
C SER A 144 3.04 13.67 -0.51
N ALA A 145 2.24 13.21 -1.48
CA ALA A 145 0.79 13.15 -1.34
C ALA A 145 0.36 12.20 -0.22
N LEU A 146 1.02 11.05 -0.09
CA LEU A 146 0.78 10.10 1.00
C LEU A 146 1.03 10.74 2.37
N LEU A 147 2.20 11.34 2.58
CA LEU A 147 2.56 11.97 3.86
C LEU A 147 1.66 13.17 4.18
N ARG A 148 1.21 13.92 3.17
CA ARG A 148 0.25 15.02 3.34
C ARG A 148 -1.10 14.53 3.85
N HIS A 149 -1.61 13.42 3.31
CA HIS A 149 -2.95 12.93 3.61
C HIS A 149 -3.01 11.97 4.80
N CYS A 150 -1.88 11.37 5.18
CA CYS A 150 -1.75 10.45 6.32
C CYS A 150 -0.77 11.03 7.36
N PRO A 151 -1.13 12.12 8.09
CA PRO A 151 -0.19 12.80 9.00
C PRO A 151 0.25 11.94 10.20
N LYS A 152 -0.53 10.91 10.54
CA LYS A 152 -0.24 9.98 11.64
C LYS A 152 0.59 8.77 11.20
N LEU A 153 1.06 8.74 9.96
CA LEU A 153 1.83 7.62 9.43
C LEU A 153 3.18 7.55 10.14
N LYS A 154 3.47 6.40 10.77
CA LYS A 154 4.69 6.14 11.55
C LYS A 154 5.64 5.19 10.84
N LYS A 155 5.07 4.17 10.18
CA LYS A 155 5.82 3.18 9.42
C LYS A 155 5.34 3.15 7.97
N LEU A 156 6.30 3.24 7.06
CA LEU A 156 6.09 3.14 5.63
C LEU A 156 7.01 2.07 5.05
N THR A 157 6.47 1.15 4.27
CA THR A 157 7.21 0.32 3.31
C THR A 157 6.57 0.58 1.96
N LEU A 158 7.31 1.24 1.06
CA LEU A 158 6.84 1.63 -0.27
C LEU A 158 8.07 1.91 -1.14
N ALA A 159 8.15 1.25 -2.29
CA ALA A 159 9.17 1.55 -3.28
C ALA A 159 8.82 2.81 -4.08
N VAL A 160 9.77 3.71 -4.23
CA VAL A 160 9.62 4.98 -4.95
C VAL A 160 10.78 5.22 -5.92
N ASP A 161 10.52 5.93 -7.01
CA ASP A 161 11.53 6.50 -7.89
C ASP A 161 11.73 7.98 -7.56
N VAL A 162 12.86 8.27 -6.91
CA VAL A 162 13.25 9.64 -6.54
C VAL A 162 14.41 10.14 -7.39
N THR A 163 14.68 9.51 -8.53
CA THR A 163 15.75 9.94 -9.44
C THR A 163 15.43 11.30 -10.06
N GLU A 164 16.48 12.09 -10.31
CA GLU A 164 16.37 13.45 -10.88
C GLU A 164 15.54 13.50 -12.18
N GLY A 165 15.67 12.48 -13.05
CA GLY A 165 14.94 12.40 -14.31
C GLY A 165 13.42 12.27 -14.13
N MET A 166 12.97 11.57 -13.10
CA MET A 166 11.54 11.47 -12.76
C MET A 166 11.03 12.64 -11.93
N ASN A 167 11.94 13.50 -11.45
CA ASN A 167 11.62 14.53 -10.47
C ASN A 167 12.30 15.89 -10.77
N PRO A 168 12.15 16.45 -11.99
CA PRO A 168 12.89 17.65 -12.42
C PRO A 168 12.57 18.92 -11.61
N ASN A 169 11.49 18.89 -10.80
CA ASN A 169 10.98 20.03 -10.03
C ASN A 169 10.87 19.74 -8.51
N ILE A 170 11.67 18.80 -7.98
CA ILE A 170 11.66 18.44 -6.55
C ILE A 170 11.72 19.69 -5.66
N GLU A 171 12.60 20.65 -5.95
CA GLU A 171 12.82 21.81 -5.10
C GLU A 171 11.57 22.70 -4.95
N SER A 172 10.79 22.87 -6.01
CA SER A 172 9.50 23.60 -5.95
C SER A 172 8.41 22.82 -5.21
N SER A 173 8.51 21.48 -5.18
CA SER A 173 7.53 20.59 -4.55
C SER A 173 7.76 20.47 -3.03
N LEU A 174 8.96 20.80 -2.56
CA LEU A 174 9.34 20.81 -1.14
C LEU A 174 8.73 21.97 -0.34
N GLY A 175 8.03 22.91 -0.98
CA GLY A 175 7.44 24.09 -0.35
C GLY A 175 6.33 23.82 0.68
N GLY A 176 5.89 22.56 0.82
CA GLY A 176 4.99 22.14 1.89
C GLY A 176 5.70 21.17 2.82
N ILE A 177 6.30 21.67 3.90
CA ILE A 177 6.89 20.79 4.91
C ILE A 177 5.76 19.98 5.55
N PHE A 178 5.75 18.66 5.32
CA PHE A 178 4.76 17.78 5.89
C PHE A 178 5.08 17.53 7.35
N GLN A 179 4.19 17.94 8.25
CA GLN A 179 4.21 17.41 9.61
C GLN A 179 3.84 15.92 9.51
N THR A 180 4.85 15.07 9.54
CA THR A 180 4.69 13.62 9.54
C THR A 180 5.22 13.05 10.85
N GLU A 181 4.52 12.05 11.38
CA GLU A 181 5.01 11.23 12.50
C GLU A 181 5.90 10.07 12.01
N LEU A 182 6.45 10.14 10.79
CA LEU A 182 7.15 9.01 10.19
C LEU A 182 8.46 8.77 10.91
N THR A 183 8.58 7.60 11.54
CA THR A 183 9.79 7.17 12.25
C THR A 183 10.56 6.10 11.49
N THR A 184 9.90 5.40 10.58
CA THR A 184 10.49 4.27 9.86
C THR A 184 10.04 4.28 8.40
N TRP A 185 11.02 4.27 7.50
CA TRP A 185 10.78 4.05 6.08
C TRP A 185 11.67 2.93 5.56
N GLU A 186 11.04 1.84 5.13
CA GLU A 186 11.69 0.73 4.42
C GLU A 186 11.61 1.00 2.91
N VAL A 187 12.72 1.45 2.33
CA VAL A 187 12.80 1.85 0.91
C VAL A 187 12.80 0.68 -0.07
N ARG A 188 13.36 -0.48 0.31
CA ARG A 188 13.47 -1.70 -0.52
C ARG A 188 13.84 -1.40 -1.97
N ASP A 189 13.12 -1.94 -2.96
CA ASP A 189 13.33 -1.79 -4.41
C ASP A 189 13.13 -0.35 -4.95
N SER A 190 13.25 0.68 -4.10
CA SER A 190 13.25 2.08 -4.52
C SER A 190 14.46 2.43 -5.38
N LEU A 191 14.25 3.34 -6.34
CA LEU A 191 15.30 3.95 -7.15
C LEU A 191 15.73 5.26 -6.49
N ILE A 192 16.75 5.18 -5.64
CA ILE A 192 17.32 6.33 -4.91
C ILE A 192 18.77 6.54 -5.36
N SER A 193 19.06 7.64 -6.07
CA SER A 193 20.45 7.98 -6.38
C SER A 193 21.17 8.60 -5.18
N ARG A 194 22.51 8.59 -5.18
CA ARG A 194 23.32 9.22 -4.12
C ARG A 194 23.04 10.71 -3.95
N ILE A 195 22.64 11.39 -5.03
CA ILE A 195 22.38 12.83 -5.03
C ILE A 195 21.01 13.10 -4.39
N ASP A 196 20.07 12.17 -4.54
CA ASP A 196 18.66 12.35 -4.15
C ASP A 196 18.38 12.07 -2.67
N ILE A 197 19.29 11.37 -1.98
CA ILE A 197 19.20 11.08 -0.55
C ILE A 197 18.99 12.35 0.28
N LYS A 198 19.61 13.46 -0.12
CA LYS A 198 19.48 14.74 0.60
C LYS A 198 18.06 15.30 0.53
N TYR A 199 17.37 15.15 -0.60
CA TYR A 199 16.00 15.65 -0.78
C TYR A 199 14.99 14.81 0.00
N VAL A 200 15.14 13.50 -0.10
CA VAL A 200 14.41 12.53 0.71
C VAL A 200 14.57 12.87 2.20
N ALA A 201 15.81 13.02 2.68
CA ALA A 201 16.09 13.28 4.09
C ALA A 201 15.44 14.59 4.57
N ARG A 202 15.46 15.65 3.75
CA ARG A 202 14.82 16.94 4.08
C ARG A 202 13.31 16.81 4.25
N THR A 203 12.66 16.03 3.40
CA THR A 203 11.20 15.84 3.40
C THR A 203 10.73 15.03 4.59
N LEU A 204 11.52 14.02 4.97
CA LEU A 204 11.22 13.15 6.10
C LEU A 204 11.67 13.75 7.44
N SER A 205 12.42 14.84 7.42
CA SER A 205 12.88 15.50 8.65
C SER A 205 11.70 16.20 9.32
N PRO A 206 11.36 15.86 10.58
CA PRO A 206 10.29 16.53 11.30
C PRO A 206 10.64 18.00 11.50
N THR A 207 9.77 18.91 11.07
CA THR A 207 9.87 20.32 11.47
C THR A 207 9.73 20.42 12.97
N LYS A 208 10.78 20.92 13.64
CA LYS A 208 10.68 21.38 15.03
C LYS A 208 9.56 22.42 15.09
N LYS A 209 8.53 22.15 15.91
CA LYS A 209 7.58 23.19 16.32
C LYS A 209 8.39 24.29 17.01
N GLN A 210 8.43 25.48 16.44
CA GLN A 210 8.77 26.70 17.17
C GLN A 210 7.57 27.11 18.04
#